data_AF-A0A7V0TPL9-F1
#
_entry.id   AF-A0A7V0TPL9-F1
#
_cell.length_a   1.000
_cell.length_b   1.000
_cell.length_c   1.000
_cell.angle_alpha   90.00
_cell.angle_beta   90.00
_cell.angle_gamma   90.00
#
_symmetry.space_group_name_H-M   'P 1'
#
loop_
_entity.id
_entity.type
_entity.pdbx_description
1 polymer ?
#
loop_
_entity_poly.entity_id
_entity_poly.type
_entity_poly.pdbx_seq_one_letter_code
_entity_poly.pdbx_strand_id
1 'polypeptide(L)'
;MKDALSSESCWFSHVDRRNEDPLQRHLHQATGIAGGTGPTGSIRARSKQVLIPRCRFASRVHKTGTILRVAFLCIAVFWLIMDLLADNAESGIVAFLLIIVAGSLLMHFLYRLAGVRSKASVYRKHPQIRSLIREGYRPGSHPVFSTTPFGWIWMAMKRTLI
;
A
#
# COMPACT_ATOMS: atom_id res chain seq x y z
N MET A 1 -9.26 -8.04 -28.43
CA MET A 1 -8.17 -8.17 -27.44
C MET A 1 -8.53 -9.25 -26.43
N LYS A 2 -8.33 -10.53 -26.76
CA LYS A 2 -8.65 -11.68 -25.90
C LYS A 2 -7.45 -12.56 -25.57
N ASP A 3 -6.23 -12.14 -25.92
CA ASP A 3 -5.02 -12.94 -25.73
C ASP A 3 -4.00 -12.15 -24.89
N ALA A 4 -3.88 -12.47 -23.60
CA ALA A 4 -2.72 -12.15 -22.72
C ALA A 4 -2.86 -12.65 -21.26
N LEU A 5 -3.97 -13.27 -20.86
CA LEU A 5 -4.09 -13.93 -19.54
C LEU A 5 -3.96 -15.47 -19.65
N SER A 6 -3.34 -15.94 -20.73
CA SER A 6 -2.76 -17.28 -20.81
C SER A 6 -1.49 -17.32 -19.98
N SER A 7 -1.62 -17.75 -18.72
CA SER A 7 -0.72 -18.70 -18.08
C SER A 7 -1.19 -18.91 -16.65
N GLU A 8 -1.15 -20.15 -16.18
CA GLU A 8 -1.43 -20.57 -14.80
C GLU A 8 -0.52 -19.90 -13.74
N SER A 9 0.34 -18.96 -14.14
CA SER A 9 1.43 -18.39 -13.35
C SER A 9 0.96 -17.26 -12.44
N CYS A 10 1.48 -17.24 -11.21
CA CYS A 10 1.18 -16.21 -10.23
C CYS A 10 1.88 -14.88 -10.59
N TRP A 11 1.14 -13.78 -10.60
CA TRP A 11 1.71 -12.45 -10.89
C TRP A 11 2.70 -11.95 -9.82
N PHE A 12 2.69 -12.56 -8.64
CA PHE A 12 3.54 -12.22 -7.49
C PHE A 12 4.71 -13.18 -7.28
N SER A 13 4.72 -14.36 -7.92
CA SER A 13 5.80 -15.35 -7.85
C SER A 13 5.81 -16.14 -9.15
N HIS A 14 6.99 -16.29 -9.77
CA HIS A 14 7.12 -17.06 -11.01
C HIS A 14 7.04 -18.57 -10.79
N VAL A 15 7.11 -19.02 -9.54
CA VAL A 15 7.28 -20.43 -9.17
C VAL A 15 5.93 -21.11 -8.87
N ASP A 16 4.89 -20.34 -8.56
CA ASP A 16 3.66 -20.86 -7.97
C ASP A 16 2.43 -20.62 -8.87
N ARG A 17 1.45 -21.52 -8.80
CA ARG A 17 0.21 -21.42 -9.58
C ARG A 17 -0.74 -20.38 -9.00
N ARG A 18 -1.57 -19.79 -9.87
CA ARG A 18 -2.64 -18.88 -9.47
C ARG A 18 -3.59 -19.57 -8.46
N ASN A 19 -4.02 -18.82 -7.44
CA ASN A 19 -5.06 -19.25 -6.51
C ASN A 19 -6.22 -18.24 -6.48
N GLU A 20 -7.34 -18.64 -5.86
CA GLU A 20 -8.60 -17.90 -5.72
C GLU A 20 -8.59 -16.72 -4.72
N ASP A 21 -7.45 -16.34 -4.14
CA ASP A 21 -7.35 -15.22 -3.17
C ASP A 21 -6.68 -13.99 -3.84
N PRO A 22 -7.37 -13.31 -4.78
CA PRO A 22 -6.83 -12.19 -5.53
C PRO A 22 -6.58 -10.99 -4.62
N LEU A 23 -5.53 -10.24 -4.92
CA LEU A 23 -5.32 -8.94 -4.31
C LEU A 23 -6.35 -7.96 -4.90
N GLN A 24 -7.30 -7.53 -4.07
CA GLN A 24 -8.27 -6.51 -4.44
C GLN A 24 -7.64 -5.12 -4.34
N ARG A 25 -7.79 -4.31 -5.40
CA ARG A 25 -7.37 -2.91 -5.40
C ARG A 25 -8.51 -2.02 -5.88
N HIS A 26 -8.85 -1.03 -5.07
CA HIS A 26 -9.77 0.03 -5.45
C HIS A 26 -8.99 1.17 -6.11
N LEU A 27 -9.50 1.60 -7.24
CA LEU A 27 -9.04 2.77 -7.96
C LEU A 27 -10.19 3.77 -8.02
N HIS A 28 -9.88 5.05 -7.82
CA HIS A 28 -10.87 6.12 -7.77
C HIS A 28 -10.53 7.21 -8.77
N GLN A 29 -11.56 7.78 -9.41
CA GLN A 29 -11.44 8.93 -10.29
C GLN A 29 -12.43 9.99 -9.82
N ALA A 30 -11.94 11.21 -9.58
CA ALA A 30 -12.82 12.35 -9.35
C ALA A 30 -13.42 12.79 -10.69
N THR A 31 -14.75 12.84 -10.76
CA THR A 31 -15.49 13.19 -11.99
C THR A 31 -16.14 14.57 -11.94
N GLY A 32 -16.10 15.25 -10.77
CA GLY A 32 -16.60 16.61 -10.61
C GLY A 32 -17.15 16.89 -9.21
N ILE A 33 -17.71 18.08 -9.02
CA ILE A 33 -18.40 18.51 -7.80
C ILE A 33 -19.89 18.63 -8.12
N ALA A 34 -20.74 18.02 -7.29
CA ALA A 34 -22.20 18.15 -7.35
C ALA A 34 -22.68 19.05 -6.21
N GLY A 35 -23.59 19.99 -6.52
CA GLY A 35 -24.15 20.92 -5.53
C GLY A 35 -23.55 22.33 -5.54
N GLY A 36 -22.72 22.69 -6.54
CA GLY A 36 -22.14 24.03 -6.68
C GLY A 36 -20.81 24.25 -5.95
N THR A 37 -20.18 25.40 -6.17
CA THR A 37 -18.94 25.84 -5.50
C THR A 37 -19.27 26.45 -4.13
N GLY A 38 -19.63 25.60 -3.17
CA GLY A 38 -19.93 26.00 -1.79
C GLY A 38 -19.49 24.94 -0.78
N PRO A 39 -19.59 25.20 0.53
CA PRO A 39 -19.18 24.28 1.59
C PRO A 39 -19.98 22.96 1.60
N THR A 40 -21.10 22.92 0.88
CA THR A 40 -21.99 21.76 0.71
C THR A 40 -21.74 20.97 -0.58
N GLY A 41 -20.77 21.39 -1.41
CA GLY A 41 -20.42 20.68 -2.64
C GLY A 41 -19.90 19.27 -2.34
N SER A 42 -20.57 18.25 -2.85
CA SER A 42 -20.16 16.85 -2.72
C SER A 42 -19.38 16.41 -3.95
N ILE A 43 -18.31 15.64 -3.76
CA ILE A 43 -17.48 15.21 -4.88
C ILE A 43 -18.06 13.95 -5.50
N ARG A 44 -18.41 14.04 -6.79
CA ARG A 44 -18.72 12.86 -7.58
C ARG A 44 -17.42 12.16 -7.91
N ALA A 45 -17.28 10.93 -7.43
CA ALA A 45 -16.16 10.08 -7.75
C ALA A 45 -16.66 8.72 -8.22
N ARG A 46 -15.98 8.18 -9.24
CA ARG A 46 -16.17 6.81 -9.73
C ARG A 46 -15.13 5.92 -9.08
N SER A 47 -15.55 4.75 -8.62
CA SER A 47 -14.65 3.73 -8.12
C SER A 47 -14.69 2.51 -9.05
N LYS A 48 -13.53 1.91 -9.29
CA LYS A 48 -13.39 0.63 -9.99
C LYS A 48 -12.56 -0.30 -9.12
N GLN A 49 -13.02 -1.53 -8.96
CA GLN A 49 -12.29 -2.57 -8.27
C GLN A 49 -11.55 -3.44 -9.30
N VAL A 50 -10.26 -3.66 -9.08
CA VAL A 50 -9.44 -4.55 -9.90
C VAL A 50 -8.96 -5.71 -9.04
N LEU A 51 -9.16 -6.92 -9.54
CA LEU A 51 -8.70 -8.15 -8.92
C LEU A 51 -7.37 -8.57 -9.58
N ILE A 52 -6.28 -8.50 -8.81
CA ILE A 52 -4.97 -8.95 -9.28
C ILE A 52 -4.77 -10.39 -8.80
N PRO A 53 -4.56 -11.35 -9.71
CA PRO A 53 -4.38 -12.75 -9.32
C PRO A 53 -3.15 -12.93 -8.43
N ARG A 54 -3.32 -13.72 -7.36
CA ARG A 54 -2.27 -13.98 -6.37
C ARG A 54 -2.26 -15.46 -5.98
N CYS A 55 -1.07 -16.00 -5.72
CA CYS A 55 -0.84 -17.36 -5.26
C CYS A 55 -0.97 -17.49 -3.74
N ARG A 56 -1.26 -18.71 -3.26
CA ARG A 56 -1.34 -19.00 -1.80
C ARG A 56 -0.04 -18.67 -1.10
N PHE A 57 1.09 -19.05 -1.69
CA PHE A 57 2.41 -18.80 -1.10
C PHE A 57 2.66 -17.29 -0.94
N ALA A 58 2.48 -16.50 -2.00
CA ALA A 58 2.63 -15.05 -1.90
C ALA A 58 1.64 -14.42 -0.91
N SER A 59 0.40 -14.95 -0.81
CA SER A 59 -0.56 -14.50 0.19
C SER A 59 -0.06 -14.72 1.62
N ARG A 60 0.48 -15.90 1.93
CA ARG A 60 1.09 -16.22 3.23
C ARG A 60 2.28 -15.31 3.52
N VAL A 61 3.24 -15.20 2.60
CA VAL A 61 4.43 -14.36 2.79
C VAL A 61 4.05 -12.88 2.99
N HIS A 62 3.03 -12.38 2.28
CA HIS A 62 2.51 -11.04 2.53
C HIS A 62 1.84 -10.90 3.89
N LYS A 63 1.08 -11.89 4.36
CA LYS A 63 0.45 -11.88 5.70
C LYS A 63 1.51 -11.91 6.80
N THR A 64 2.45 -12.86 6.72
CA THR A 64 3.59 -12.96 7.65
C THR A 64 4.41 -11.67 7.66
N GLY A 65 4.63 -11.07 6.49
CA GLY A 65 5.35 -9.81 6.41
C GLY A 65 4.63 -8.61 6.99
N THR A 66 3.30 -8.58 6.93
CA THR A 66 2.51 -7.57 7.67
C THR A 66 2.62 -7.80 9.18
N ILE A 67 2.48 -9.05 9.63
CA ILE A 67 2.56 -9.41 11.06
C ILE A 67 3.92 -9.01 11.63
N LEU A 68 5.02 -9.35 10.94
CA LEU A 68 6.37 -8.98 11.37
C LEU A 68 6.56 -7.48 11.46
N ARG A 69 6.10 -6.70 10.48
CA ARG A 69 6.19 -5.23 10.55
C ARG A 69 5.44 -4.66 11.75
N VAL A 70 4.26 -5.18 12.05
CA VAL A 70 3.50 -4.78 13.23
C VAL A 70 4.25 -5.16 14.50
N ALA A 71 4.83 -6.36 14.56
CA ALA A 71 5.64 -6.79 15.71
C ALA A 71 6.85 -5.87 15.94
N PHE A 72 7.63 -5.55 14.89
CA PHE A 72 8.76 -4.63 15.00
C PHE A 72 8.32 -3.22 15.42
N LEU A 73 7.18 -2.73 14.92
CA LEU A 73 6.62 -1.46 15.36
C LEU A 73 6.22 -1.51 16.84
N CYS A 74 5.57 -2.57 17.31
CA CYS A 74 5.22 -2.75 18.72
C CYS A 74 6.47 -2.80 19.60
N ILE A 75 7.53 -3.50 19.18
CA ILE A 75 8.81 -3.55 19.90
C ILE A 75 9.44 -2.15 19.97
N ALA A 76 9.47 -1.42 18.85
CA ALA A 76 10.03 -0.07 18.80
C ALA A 76 9.26 0.90 19.72
N VAL A 77 7.93 0.85 19.69
CA VAL A 77 7.07 1.66 20.58
C VAL A 77 7.25 1.25 22.04
N PHE A 78 7.28 -0.05 22.34
CA PHE A 78 7.48 -0.54 23.70
C PHE A 78 8.81 -0.06 24.28
N TRP A 79 9.90 -0.13 23.51
CA TRP A 79 11.20 0.40 23.93
C TRP A 79 11.19 1.90 24.15
N LEU A 80 10.51 2.65 23.27
CA LEU A 80 10.39 4.10 23.41
C LEU A 80 9.62 4.50 24.68
N ILE A 81 8.55 3.75 25.04
CA ILE A 81 7.74 4.04 26.23
C ILE A 81 8.48 3.70 27.51
N MET A 82 9.23 2.60 27.51
CA MET A 82 9.92 2.11 28.70
C MET A 82 11.29 2.76 28.92
N ASP A 83 11.68 3.70 28.06
CA ASP A 83 12.97 4.40 28.06
C ASP A 83 14.18 3.45 28.17
N LEU A 84 14.03 2.26 27.58
CA LEU A 84 14.88 1.10 27.89
C LEU A 84 16.28 1.21 27.26
N LEU A 85 16.46 2.13 26.32
CA LEU A 85 17.65 2.25 25.45
C LEU A 85 18.20 3.66 25.27
N ALA A 86 17.57 4.66 25.89
CA ALA A 86 17.84 6.05 25.57
C ALA A 86 18.20 6.80 26.85
N ASP A 87 19.39 7.42 26.87
CA ASP A 87 19.76 8.34 27.94
C ASP A 87 19.06 9.71 27.77
N ASN A 88 18.62 10.02 26.54
CA ASN A 88 17.98 11.27 26.16
C ASN A 88 16.93 11.04 25.05
N ALA A 89 15.91 11.90 24.96
CA ALA A 89 14.81 11.78 23.99
C ALA A 89 15.28 11.66 22.52
N GLU A 90 16.34 12.37 22.13
CA GLU A 90 16.90 12.30 20.77
C GLU A 90 17.45 10.89 20.45
N SER A 91 18.15 10.28 21.40
CA SER A 91 18.70 8.93 21.24
C SER A 91 17.60 7.87 21.14
N GLY A 92 16.48 8.06 21.86
CA GLY A 92 15.30 7.19 21.78
C GLY A 92 14.62 7.25 20.41
N ILE A 93 14.50 8.45 19.83
CA ILE A 93 13.96 8.62 18.47
C ILE A 93 14.85 7.95 17.43
N VAL A 94 16.18 8.11 17.54
CA VAL A 94 17.13 7.47 16.62
C VAL A 94 17.05 5.95 16.75
N ALA A 95 17.03 5.41 17.96
CA ALA A 95 16.89 3.96 18.20
C ALA A 95 15.57 3.42 17.63
N PHE A 96 14.46 4.14 17.83
CA PHE A 96 13.15 3.80 17.26
C PHE A 96 13.20 3.69 15.73
N LEU A 97 13.80 4.68 15.06
CA LEU A 97 13.96 4.68 13.61
C LEU A 97 14.83 3.51 13.13
N LEU A 98 15.94 3.23 13.84
CA LEU A 98 16.83 2.12 13.51
C LEU A 98 16.12 0.77 13.60
N ILE A 99 15.29 0.54 14.61
CA ILE A 99 14.52 -0.71 14.75
C ILE A 99 13.53 -0.89 13.60
N ILE A 100 12.82 0.18 13.21
CA ILE A 100 11.89 0.15 12.07
C ILE A 100 12.63 -0.11 10.75
N VAL A 101 13.78 0.52 10.55
CA VAL A 101 14.62 0.31 9.37
C VAL A 101 15.15 -1.12 9.33
N ALA A 102 15.66 -1.64 10.44
CA ALA A 102 16.14 -3.02 10.55
C ALA A 102 15.03 -4.04 10.24
N GLY A 103 13.84 -3.86 10.82
CA GLY A 103 12.67 -4.69 10.50
C GLY A 103 12.27 -4.60 9.02
N SER A 104 12.35 -3.41 8.42
CA SER A 104 12.05 -3.21 7.00
C SER A 104 13.06 -3.88 6.07
N LEU A 105 14.36 -3.82 6.40
CA LEU A 105 15.43 -4.50 5.69
C LEU A 105 15.29 -6.01 5.78
N LEU A 106 15.06 -6.55 6.99
CA LEU A 106 14.81 -7.98 7.19
C LEU A 106 13.65 -8.46 6.32
N MET A 107 12.56 -7.70 6.28
CA MET A 107 11.43 -8.03 5.42
C MET A 107 11.78 -7.99 3.92
N HIS A 108 12.61 -7.04 3.50
CA HIS A 108 13.10 -6.98 2.11
C HIS A 108 13.90 -8.24 1.75
N PHE A 109 14.80 -8.68 2.63
CA PHE A 109 15.55 -9.92 2.47
C PHE A 109 14.64 -11.15 2.41
N LEU A 110 13.67 -11.27 3.33
CA LEU A 110 12.70 -12.38 3.32
C LEU A 110 11.90 -12.45 2.01
N TYR A 111 11.46 -11.30 1.48
CA TYR A 111 10.78 -11.27 0.17
C TYR A 111 11.70 -11.73 -0.97
N ARG A 112 12.97 -11.32 -0.95
CA ARG A 112 13.96 -11.71 -1.96
C ARG A 112 14.25 -13.21 -1.91
N LEU A 113 14.45 -13.77 -0.72
CA LEU A 113 14.69 -15.20 -0.52
C LEU A 113 13.48 -16.06 -0.91
N ALA A 114 12.27 -15.60 -0.59
CA ALA A 114 11.04 -16.27 -0.98
C ALA A 114 10.73 -16.15 -2.49
N GLY A 115 11.48 -15.34 -3.26
CA GLY A 115 11.17 -15.06 -4.67
C GLY A 115 9.82 -14.36 -4.88
N VAL A 116 9.23 -13.79 -3.82
CA VAL A 116 7.91 -13.14 -3.85
C VAL A 116 8.09 -11.65 -4.04
N ARG A 117 7.44 -11.11 -5.07
CA ARG A 117 7.46 -9.67 -5.32
C ARG A 117 6.53 -8.93 -4.35
N SER A 118 6.93 -7.72 -3.95
CA SER A 118 6.16 -6.89 -3.03
C SER A 118 4.85 -6.40 -3.66
N LYS A 119 3.79 -6.25 -2.84
CA LYS A 119 2.50 -5.73 -3.31
C LYS A 119 2.63 -4.39 -4.02
N ALA A 120 3.49 -3.50 -3.50
CA ALA A 120 3.68 -2.14 -3.99
C ALA A 120 4.38 -2.07 -5.35
N SER A 121 5.35 -2.94 -5.61
CA SER A 121 6.09 -2.96 -6.88
C SER A 121 5.25 -3.53 -8.03
N VAL A 122 4.39 -4.51 -7.72
CA VAL A 122 3.72 -5.33 -8.73
C VAL A 122 2.41 -4.71 -9.22
N TYR A 123 1.63 -4.08 -8.33
CA TYR A 123 0.28 -3.66 -8.71
C TYR A 123 0.28 -2.58 -9.81
N ARG A 124 1.22 -1.63 -9.78
CA ARG A 124 1.32 -0.55 -10.79
C ARG A 124 1.66 -1.08 -12.20
N LYS A 125 2.32 -2.25 -12.26
CA LYS A 125 2.71 -2.90 -13.53
C LYS A 125 1.59 -3.77 -14.11
N HIS A 126 0.52 -4.02 -13.35
CA HIS A 126 -0.60 -4.83 -13.83
C HIS A 126 -1.33 -4.12 -14.99
N PRO A 127 -1.58 -4.78 -16.13
CA PRO A 127 -2.07 -4.12 -17.35
C PRO A 127 -3.41 -3.42 -17.15
N GLN A 128 -4.35 -4.02 -16.42
CA GLN A 128 -5.64 -3.40 -16.11
C GLN A 128 -5.48 -2.13 -15.26
N ILE A 129 -4.57 -2.15 -14.26
CA ILE A 129 -4.30 -0.98 -13.42
C ILE A 129 -3.63 0.12 -14.24
N ARG A 130 -2.70 -0.24 -15.12
CA ARG A 130 -2.03 0.71 -16.01
C ARG A 130 -3.01 1.38 -16.98
N SER A 131 -3.98 0.63 -17.52
CA SER A 131 -5.06 1.21 -18.34
C SER A 131 -5.88 2.22 -17.55
N LEU A 132 -6.34 1.84 -16.36
CA LEU A 132 -7.14 2.72 -15.50
C LEU A 132 -6.37 3.97 -15.07
N ILE A 133 -5.07 3.86 -14.79
CA ILE A 133 -4.24 5.03 -14.48
C ILE A 133 -4.17 5.99 -15.67
N ARG A 134 -4.05 5.48 -16.91
CA ARG A 134 -4.11 6.32 -18.12
C ARG A 134 -5.47 6.97 -18.33
N GLU A 135 -6.55 6.29 -17.93
CA GLU A 135 -7.92 6.85 -17.91
C GLU A 135 -8.13 7.91 -16.81
N GLY A 136 -7.14 8.16 -15.95
CA GLY A 136 -7.21 9.17 -14.89
C GLY A 136 -7.63 8.63 -13.51
N TYR A 137 -7.74 7.31 -13.34
CA TYR A 137 -7.96 6.70 -12.03
C TYR A 137 -6.68 6.71 -11.19
N ARG A 138 -6.81 6.91 -9.89
CA ARG A 138 -5.70 6.85 -8.94
C ARG A 138 -5.91 5.72 -7.92
N PRO A 139 -4.84 4.97 -7.57
CA PRO A 139 -4.90 3.98 -6.49
C PRO A 139 -4.92 4.68 -5.13
N GLY A 140 -5.75 4.20 -4.21
CA GLY A 140 -5.80 4.73 -2.84
C GLY A 140 -7.23 4.83 -2.30
N SER A 141 -7.39 5.57 -1.21
CA SER A 141 -8.70 5.94 -0.67
C SER A 141 -9.45 6.88 -1.62
N HIS A 142 -10.78 6.87 -1.53
CA HIS A 142 -11.66 7.84 -2.20
C HIS A 142 -11.06 9.24 -2.11
N PRO A 143 -11.12 10.07 -3.17
CA PRO A 143 -10.76 11.47 -3.07
C PRO A 143 -11.77 12.17 -2.15
N VAL A 144 -11.53 12.10 -0.84
CA VAL A 144 -12.20 12.93 0.16
C VAL A 144 -11.48 14.26 0.13
N PHE A 145 -11.81 15.11 -0.85
CA PHE A 145 -11.52 16.53 -0.73
C PHE A 145 -12.57 17.06 0.23
N SER A 146 -12.29 16.95 1.53
CA SER A 146 -12.97 17.79 2.48
C SER A 146 -12.34 19.17 2.34
N THR A 147 -13.17 20.20 2.15
CA THR A 147 -12.76 21.61 2.22
C THR A 147 -12.31 22.02 3.62
N THR A 148 -12.36 21.10 4.60
CA THR A 148 -11.77 21.29 5.92
C THR A 148 -10.23 21.36 5.84
N PRO A 149 -9.59 22.14 6.74
CA PRO A 149 -8.13 22.29 6.77
C PRO A 149 -7.37 20.95 6.90
N PHE A 150 -7.99 19.92 7.47
CA PHE A 150 -7.42 18.56 7.51
C PHE A 150 -7.24 17.91 6.13
N GLY A 151 -8.10 18.22 5.15
CA GLY A 151 -7.97 17.69 3.78
C GLY A 151 -6.72 18.21 3.07
N TRP A 152 -6.30 19.45 3.37
CA TRP A 152 -5.10 20.06 2.81
C TRP A 152 -3.82 19.45 3.40
N ILE A 153 -3.79 19.21 4.71
CA ILE A 153 -2.67 18.56 5.40
C ILE A 153 -2.46 17.14 4.83
N TRP A 154 -3.55 16.39 4.63
CA TRP A 154 -3.48 15.06 4.03
C TRP A 154 -2.96 15.07 2.58
N MET A 155 -3.37 16.07 1.78
CA MET A 155 -2.86 16.24 0.41
C MET A 155 -1.38 16.64 0.37
N ALA A 156 -0.94 17.50 1.29
CA ALA A 156 0.46 17.90 1.41
C ALA A 156 1.34 16.69 1.77
N MET A 157 0.92 15.85 2.73
CA MET A 157 1.62 14.61 3.08
C MET A 157 1.66 13.59 1.94
N LYS A 158 0.61 13.51 1.11
CA LYS A 158 0.61 12.60 -0.07
C LYS A 158 1.55 13.05 -1.19
N ARG A 159 1.88 14.34 -1.29
CA ARG A 159 2.72 14.90 -2.35
C ARG A 159 4.22 14.67 -2.11
N THR A 160 4.64 14.55 -0.86
CA THR A 160 6.04 14.31 -0.45
C THR A 160 6.42 12.83 -0.41
N LEU A 161 5.47 11.90 -0.58
CA LEU A 161 5.67 10.45 -0.59
C LEU A 161 5.66 9.83 -2.01
N ILE A 162 5.78 10.67 -3.06
CA ILE A 162 5.97 10.24 -4.47
C ILE A 162 7.45 10.29 -4.83
#